data_AF-A0A1I8C0V7-F1
#
_entry.id   AF-A0A1I8C0V7-F1
#
_cell.length_a   1.000
_cell.length_b   1.000
_cell.length_c   1.000
_cell.angle_alpha   90.00
_cell.angle_beta   90.00
_cell.angle_gamma   90.00
#
_symmetry.space_group_name_H-M   'P 1'
#
loop_
_entity.id
_entity.type
_entity.pdbx_description
1 polymer ?
#
loop_
_entity_poly.entity_id
_entity_poly.type
_entity_poly.pdbx_seq_one_letter_code
_entity_poly.pdbx_strand_id
1 'polypeptide(L)'
;MNSRVPVHTCDSFQAQEQRIVILVTTRTLTQGSSRTSDFIKDTQRATVALSRSQHGMFVVADFEAIKEGEVWQRFRKQAEMFTPVVDDRYLDVMDNPEARRGLGGVLMDREGRSVQSERLRMKMAGPSVQQPEQRAVDDQRREQRGPPRAVRCYQCGGKGHLARECRRV
;
A
#
# COMPACT_ATOMS: atom_id res chain seq x y z
N MET A 1 -29.96 -25.67 -8.85
CA MET A 1 -28.53 -26.04 -9.05
C MET A 1 -27.72 -25.39 -7.94
N ASN A 2 -27.22 -26.15 -6.97
CA ASN A 2 -26.34 -25.60 -5.92
C ASN A 2 -24.94 -25.39 -6.50
N SER A 3 -24.66 -24.21 -7.05
CA SER A 3 -23.28 -23.83 -7.38
C SER A 3 -22.51 -23.61 -6.08
N ARG A 4 -21.79 -24.63 -5.61
CA ARG A 4 -20.88 -24.49 -4.47
C ARG A 4 -19.71 -23.62 -4.90
N VAL A 5 -19.57 -22.44 -4.29
CA VAL A 5 -18.39 -21.60 -4.45
C VAL A 5 -17.23 -22.26 -3.69
N PRO A 6 -16.14 -22.67 -4.35
CA PRO A 6 -15.02 -23.32 -3.68
C PRO A 6 -14.28 -22.33 -2.77
N VAL A 7 -13.96 -22.76 -1.55
CA VAL A 7 -13.24 -21.96 -0.56
C VAL A 7 -12.00 -22.73 -0.13
N HIS A 8 -10.84 -22.09 -0.24
CA HIS A 8 -9.54 -22.70 0.02
C HIS A 8 -8.63 -21.75 0.80
N THR A 9 -7.69 -22.31 1.56
CA THR A 9 -6.54 -21.54 2.04
C THR A 9 -5.49 -21.42 0.93
N CYS A 10 -4.65 -20.39 0.97
CA CYS A 10 -3.58 -20.20 -0.01
C CYS A 10 -2.70 -21.46 -0.17
N ASP A 11 -2.42 -22.17 0.93
CA ASP A 11 -1.52 -23.32 0.94
C ASP A 11 -2.19 -24.58 0.39
N SER A 12 -3.50 -24.71 0.59
CA SER A 12 -4.30 -25.83 0.06
C SER A 12 -4.64 -25.68 -1.43
N PHE A 13 -4.37 -24.50 -2.01
CA PHE A 13 -4.74 -24.17 -3.38
C PHE A 13 -3.61 -24.51 -4.34
N GLN A 14 -3.43 -25.80 -4.60
CA GLN A 14 -2.38 -26.29 -5.50
C GLN A 14 -2.72 -25.98 -6.96
N ALA A 15 -1.93 -25.07 -7.56
CA ALA A 15 -1.71 -24.87 -9.01
C ALA A 15 -2.93 -24.65 -9.93
N GLN A 16 -4.15 -24.52 -9.41
CA GLN A 16 -5.32 -24.19 -10.22
C GLN A 16 -5.52 -22.67 -10.30
N GLU A 17 -6.09 -22.20 -11.41
CA GLU A 17 -6.54 -20.83 -11.60
C GLU A 17 -8.06 -20.79 -11.69
N GLN A 18 -8.66 -19.67 -11.32
CA GLN A 18 -10.10 -19.44 -11.40
C GLN A 18 -10.40 -18.19 -12.21
N ARG A 19 -11.59 -18.15 -12.84
CA ARG A 19 -12.02 -16.99 -13.63
C ARG A 19 -12.06 -15.73 -12.76
N ILE A 20 -12.69 -15.84 -11.59
CA ILE A 20 -12.80 -14.77 -10.59
C ILE A 20 -12.29 -15.31 -9.26
N VAL A 21 -11.44 -14.55 -8.58
CA VAL A 21 -10.91 -14.88 -7.24
C VAL A 21 -11.30 -13.81 -6.24
N ILE A 22 -11.80 -14.22 -5.08
CA ILE A 22 -11.97 -13.34 -3.92
C ILE A 22 -10.88 -13.73 -2.92
N LEU A 23 -9.87 -12.87 -2.79
CA LEU A 23 -8.76 -13.05 -1.87
C LEU A 23 -9.05 -12.29 -0.58
N VAL A 24 -9.22 -13.01 0.52
CA VAL A 24 -9.49 -12.42 1.83
C VAL A 24 -8.27 -12.61 2.72
N THR A 25 -7.70 -11.51 3.23
CA THR A 25 -6.66 -11.59 4.26
C THR A 25 -7.32 -11.59 5.64
N THR A 26 -6.89 -12.49 6.51
CA THR A 26 -7.54 -12.73 7.81
C THR A 26 -6.95 -11.91 8.96
N ARG A 27 -6.13 -10.90 8.67
CA ARG A 27 -5.35 -10.17 9.68
C ARG A 27 -5.55 -8.67 9.54
N THR A 28 -5.74 -8.02 10.68
CA THR A 28 -5.84 -6.57 10.84
C THR A 28 -4.69 -6.07 11.72
N LEU A 29 -4.17 -4.87 11.46
CA LEU A 29 -3.17 -4.28 12.35
C LEU A 29 -3.85 -3.72 13.61
N THR A 30 -3.80 -4.47 14.70
CA THR A 30 -4.15 -3.96 16.04
C THR A 30 -2.93 -3.26 16.66
N GLN A 31 -3.10 -2.04 17.18
CA GLN A 31 -2.02 -1.30 17.83
C GLN A 31 -1.39 -2.15 18.95
N GLY A 32 -0.07 -2.35 18.88
CA GLY A 32 0.72 -3.06 19.90
C GLY A 32 1.18 -4.47 19.54
N SER A 33 0.67 -5.10 18.47
CA SER A 33 1.17 -6.40 18.02
C SER A 33 2.10 -6.26 16.81
N SER A 34 3.41 -6.21 17.06
CA SER A 34 4.47 -6.38 16.04
C SER A 34 4.55 -7.83 15.54
N ARG A 35 3.42 -8.36 15.06
CA ARG A 35 3.36 -9.62 14.32
C ARG A 35 2.60 -9.34 13.03
N THR A 36 3.17 -8.48 12.20
CA THR A 36 2.87 -8.47 10.76
C THR A 36 3.05 -9.90 10.29
N SER A 37 1.91 -10.57 10.05
CA SER A 37 1.80 -12.02 9.96
C SER A 37 2.68 -12.59 8.85
N ASP A 38 3.12 -13.84 9.04
CA ASP A 38 3.92 -14.60 8.09
C ASP A 38 3.39 -14.46 6.65
N PHE A 39 2.07 -14.52 6.41
CA PHE A 39 1.51 -14.40 5.04
C PHE A 39 1.76 -13.05 4.33
N ILE A 40 1.63 -11.92 5.04
CA ILE A 40 1.81 -10.59 4.43
C ILE A 40 3.28 -10.38 4.04
N LYS A 41 4.19 -10.96 4.82
CA LYS A 41 5.63 -10.90 4.57
C LYS A 41 6.13 -12.03 3.68
N ASP A 42 5.40 -13.13 3.59
CA ASP A 42 5.74 -14.29 2.78
C ASP A 42 5.46 -14.00 1.31
N THR A 43 6.54 -13.72 0.60
CA THR A 43 6.52 -13.38 -0.81
C THR A 43 6.02 -14.53 -1.69
N GLN A 44 6.25 -15.79 -1.29
CA GLN A 44 5.81 -16.95 -2.07
C GLN A 44 4.29 -17.10 -1.98
N ARG A 45 3.74 -17.05 -0.76
CA ARG A 45 2.30 -17.17 -0.54
C ARG A 45 1.53 -16.01 -1.16
N ALA A 46 2.04 -14.78 -1.03
CA ALA A 46 1.45 -13.61 -1.69
C ALA A 46 1.43 -13.75 -3.22
N THR A 47 2.55 -14.19 -3.81
CA THR A 47 2.65 -14.39 -5.27
C THR A 47 1.71 -15.49 -5.77
N VAL A 48 1.62 -16.60 -5.04
CA VAL A 48 0.67 -17.68 -5.37
C VAL A 48 -0.75 -17.14 -5.34
N ALA A 49 -1.16 -16.48 -4.25
CA ALA A 49 -2.53 -15.96 -4.10
C ALA A 49 -2.89 -14.95 -5.21
N LEU A 50 -2.00 -14.00 -5.50
CA LEU A 50 -2.24 -12.93 -6.48
C LEU A 50 -2.23 -13.43 -7.94
N SER A 51 -1.66 -14.60 -8.21
CA SER A 51 -1.61 -15.21 -9.55
C SER A 51 -2.79 -16.14 -9.87
N ARG A 52 -3.75 -16.32 -8.96
CA ARG A 52 -4.84 -17.30 -9.15
C ARG A 52 -5.96 -16.84 -10.07
N SER A 53 -6.08 -15.55 -10.36
CA SER A 53 -7.20 -15.00 -11.13
C SER A 53 -6.89 -14.88 -12.61
N GLN A 54 -7.79 -15.37 -13.47
CA GLN A 54 -7.68 -15.21 -14.93
C GLN A 54 -8.32 -13.93 -15.45
N HIS A 55 -9.51 -13.57 -14.94
CA HIS A 55 -10.28 -12.44 -15.45
C HIS A 55 -10.44 -11.32 -14.43
N GLY A 56 -10.56 -11.65 -13.14
CA GLY A 56 -10.77 -10.63 -12.11
C GLY A 56 -10.44 -11.10 -10.71
N MET A 57 -10.01 -10.16 -9.88
CA MET A 57 -9.69 -10.38 -8.47
C MET A 57 -10.32 -9.31 -7.61
N PHE A 58 -10.94 -9.72 -6.51
CA PHE A 58 -11.31 -8.85 -5.40
C PHE A 58 -10.40 -9.15 -4.22
N VAL A 59 -9.76 -8.11 -3.66
CA VAL A 59 -8.92 -8.25 -2.47
C VAL A 59 -9.63 -7.58 -1.29
N VAL A 60 -9.98 -8.38 -0.29
CA VAL A 60 -10.55 -7.91 0.98
C VAL A 60 -9.44 -8.00 2.03
N ALA A 61 -8.94 -6.85 2.47
CA ALA A 61 -7.81 -6.79 3.37
C ALA A 61 -7.83 -5.56 4.27
N ASP A 62 -7.15 -5.65 5.41
CA ASP A 62 -6.70 -4.46 6.12
C ASP A 62 -5.65 -3.74 5.27
N PHE A 63 -6.01 -2.53 4.83
CA PHE A 63 -5.20 -1.74 3.93
C PHE A 63 -3.86 -1.29 4.55
N GLU A 64 -3.79 -1.12 5.87
CA GLU A 64 -2.53 -0.79 6.55
C GLU A 64 -1.64 -2.04 6.65
N ALA A 65 -2.23 -3.22 6.90
CA ALA A 65 -1.48 -4.47 6.97
C ALA A 65 -0.73 -4.77 5.66
N ILE A 66 -1.39 -4.61 4.51
CA ILE A 66 -0.79 -4.90 3.20
C ILE A 66 0.30 -3.90 2.77
N LYS A 67 0.54 -2.81 3.53
CA LYS A 67 1.67 -1.90 3.28
C LYS A 67 3.02 -2.51 3.68
N GLU A 68 3.03 -3.51 4.56
CA GLU A 68 4.25 -4.03 5.19
C GLU A 68 4.96 -5.12 4.36
N GLY A 69 4.43 -5.51 3.18
CA GLY A 69 5.00 -6.57 2.33
C GLY A 69 5.36 -6.09 0.93
N GLU A 70 6.55 -6.47 0.43
CA GLU A 70 7.07 -6.03 -0.88
C GLU A 70 6.13 -6.38 -2.05
N VAL A 71 5.68 -7.64 -2.11
CA VAL A 71 4.77 -8.13 -3.16
C VAL A 71 3.45 -7.36 -3.12
N TRP A 72 2.91 -7.14 -1.92
CA TRP A 72 1.68 -6.39 -1.71
C TRP A 72 1.81 -4.92 -2.10
N GLN A 73 2.93 -4.27 -1.75
CA GLN A 73 3.20 -2.89 -2.17
C GLN A 73 3.26 -2.76 -3.69
N ARG A 74 3.95 -3.70 -4.37
CA ARG A 74 4.04 -3.72 -5.83
C ARG A 74 2.67 -3.93 -6.47
N PHE A 75 1.93 -4.93 -5.99
CA PHE A 75 0.58 -5.21 -6.45
C PHE A 75 -0.34 -4.01 -6.27
N ARG A 76 -0.38 -3.43 -5.06
CA ARG A 76 -1.20 -2.26 -4.72
C ARG A 76 -0.90 -1.09 -5.64
N LYS A 77 0.37 -0.71 -5.81
CA LYS A 77 0.76 0.40 -6.70
C LYS A 77 0.23 0.21 -8.12
N GLN A 78 0.20 -1.02 -8.62
CA GLN A 78 -0.34 -1.33 -9.94
C GLN A 78 -1.87 -1.35 -9.96
N ALA A 79 -2.50 -2.00 -8.99
CA ALA A 79 -3.95 -2.14 -8.91
C ALA A 79 -4.63 -0.76 -8.77
N GLU A 80 -4.06 0.14 -7.98
CA GLU A 80 -4.57 1.50 -7.74
C GLU A 80 -4.55 2.41 -8.98
N MET A 81 -3.78 2.07 -10.02
CA MET A 81 -3.81 2.84 -11.27
C MET A 81 -5.14 2.70 -12.00
N PHE A 82 -5.84 1.58 -11.81
CA PHE A 82 -7.02 1.21 -12.59
C PHE A 82 -8.24 0.90 -11.73
N THR A 83 -8.03 0.55 -10.46
CA THR A 83 -9.07 0.04 -9.57
C THR A 83 -9.27 1.01 -8.40
N PRO A 84 -10.50 1.50 -8.19
CA PRO A 84 -10.79 2.28 -6.99
C PRO A 84 -10.65 1.41 -5.75
N VAL A 85 -9.95 1.91 -4.73
CA VAL A 85 -10.00 1.32 -3.40
C VAL A 85 -11.27 1.81 -2.73
N VAL A 86 -12.06 0.88 -2.21
CA VAL A 86 -13.42 1.13 -1.71
C VAL A 86 -13.55 0.63 -0.27
N ASP A 87 -14.49 1.21 0.46
CA ASP A 87 -14.92 0.77 1.79
C ASP A 87 -16.40 0.34 1.76
N ASP A 88 -16.96 0.06 2.94
CA ASP A 88 -18.34 -0.40 3.15
C ASP A 88 -19.39 0.52 2.51
N ARG A 89 -19.13 1.83 2.47
CA ARG A 89 -19.97 2.80 1.75
C ARG A 89 -20.22 2.44 0.29
N TYR A 90 -19.29 1.72 -0.35
CA TYR A 90 -19.48 1.26 -1.73
C TYR A 90 -20.67 0.31 -1.86
N LEU A 91 -20.91 -0.54 -0.86
CA LEU A 91 -22.05 -1.45 -0.85
C LEU A 91 -23.36 -0.68 -0.74
N ASP A 92 -23.42 0.31 0.16
CA ASP A 92 -24.60 1.17 0.33
C ASP A 92 -24.97 1.90 -0.98
N VAL A 93 -23.98 2.41 -1.69
CA VAL A 93 -24.22 3.08 -2.98
C VAL A 93 -24.58 2.04 -4.06
N MET A 94 -23.96 0.87 -4.05
CA MET A 94 -24.21 -0.17 -5.06
C MET A 94 -25.64 -0.72 -4.97
N ASP A 95 -26.19 -0.85 -3.76
CA ASP A 95 -27.55 -1.33 -3.52
C ASP A 95 -28.64 -0.29 -3.86
N ASN A 96 -28.24 0.97 -4.12
CA ASN A 96 -29.17 2.01 -4.55
C ASN A 96 -29.58 1.78 -6.03
N PRO A 97 -30.88 1.62 -6.35
CA PRO A 97 -31.34 1.42 -7.73
C PRO A 97 -31.05 2.60 -8.66
N GLU A 98 -30.82 3.80 -8.11
CA GLU A 98 -30.45 4.99 -8.88
C GLU A 98 -28.94 5.09 -9.12
N ALA A 99 -28.15 4.18 -8.57
CA ALA A 99 -26.70 4.21 -8.70
C ALA A 99 -26.28 4.07 -10.16
N ARG A 100 -25.30 4.90 -10.55
CA ARG A 100 -24.78 4.94 -11.92
C ARG A 100 -23.33 4.53 -11.93
N ARG A 101 -22.90 3.95 -13.05
CA ARG A 101 -21.49 3.71 -13.35
C ARG A 101 -21.03 4.72 -14.39
N GLY A 102 -19.94 5.41 -14.09
CA GLY A 102 -19.32 6.35 -15.01
C GLY A 102 -18.32 5.66 -15.94
N LEU A 103 -17.40 6.47 -16.48
CA LEU A 103 -16.31 5.99 -17.34
C LEU A 103 -15.50 4.89 -16.61
N GLY A 104 -15.18 3.80 -17.32
CA GLY A 104 -14.42 2.68 -16.76
C GLY A 104 -15.21 1.81 -15.75
N GLY A 105 -16.54 1.96 -15.65
CA GLY A 105 -17.37 1.13 -14.79
C GLY A 105 -17.35 1.53 -13.31
N VAL A 106 -16.71 2.65 -12.98
CA VAL A 106 -16.59 3.18 -11.61
C VAL A 106 -17.97 3.61 -11.09
N LEU A 107 -18.31 3.16 -9.88
CA LEU A 107 -19.57 3.50 -9.22
C LEU A 107 -19.57 4.99 -8.82
N MET A 108 -20.69 5.66 -9.06
CA MET A 108 -20.88 7.08 -8.75
C MET A 108 -21.94 7.25 -7.66
N ASP A 109 -21.73 8.21 -6.76
CA ASP A 109 -22.73 8.64 -5.79
C ASP A 109 -23.84 9.51 -6.44
N ARG A 110 -24.79 9.97 -5.62
CA ARG A 110 -25.93 10.78 -6.09
C ARG A 110 -25.50 12.13 -6.67
N GLU A 111 -24.36 12.65 -6.23
CA GLU A 111 -23.75 13.88 -6.71
C GLU A 111 -22.87 13.66 -7.95
N GLY A 112 -22.78 12.43 -8.46
CA GLY A 112 -21.98 12.07 -9.63
C GLY A 112 -20.48 11.94 -9.36
N ARG A 113 -20.06 11.85 -8.09
CA ARG A 113 -18.66 11.67 -7.68
C ARG A 113 -18.33 10.19 -7.58
N SER A 114 -17.07 9.83 -7.86
CA SER A 114 -16.63 8.43 -7.77
C SER A 114 -16.65 7.94 -6.33
N VAL A 115 -17.28 6.78 -6.11
CA VAL A 115 -17.29 6.11 -4.81
C VAL A 115 -15.94 5.44 -4.60
N GLN A 116 -15.14 6.06 -3.76
CA GLN A 116 -13.82 5.58 -3.33
C GLN A 116 -13.70 5.78 -1.81
N SER A 117 -12.74 5.10 -1.18
CA SER A 117 -12.46 5.33 0.24
C SER A 117 -11.78 6.67 0.45
N GLU A 118 -12.50 7.63 1.05
CA GLU A 118 -11.97 8.95 1.42
C GLU A 118 -10.84 8.85 2.44
N ARG A 119 -11.00 7.95 3.42
CA ARG A 119 -10.01 7.66 4.46
C ARG A 119 -8.67 7.25 3.85
N LEU A 120 -8.70 6.48 2.77
CA LEU A 120 -7.49 6.02 2.11
C LEU A 120 -6.98 7.04 1.10
N ARG A 121 -7.84 7.75 0.36
CA ARG A 121 -7.46 8.86 -0.52
C ARG A 121 -6.63 9.92 0.22
N MET A 122 -7.02 10.29 1.44
CA MET A 122 -6.27 11.25 2.28
C MET A 122 -4.94 10.71 2.84
N LYS A 123 -4.84 9.39 3.03
CA LYS A 123 -3.61 8.73 3.54
C LYS A 123 -2.64 8.34 2.43
N MET A 124 -3.12 8.21 1.19
CA MET A 124 -2.34 7.88 0.01
C MET A 124 -1.79 9.12 -0.71
N ALA A 125 -2.48 10.26 -0.60
CA ALA A 125 -1.81 11.55 -0.71
C ALA A 125 -0.79 11.59 0.42
N GLY A 126 0.49 11.36 0.13
CA GLY A 126 1.56 11.51 1.12
C GLY A 126 1.53 12.89 1.77
N PRO A 127 2.42 13.18 2.75
CA PRO A 127 2.55 14.56 3.25
C PRO A 127 2.67 15.48 2.04
N SER A 128 1.79 16.46 1.98
CA SER A 128 1.58 17.38 0.87
C SER A 128 2.90 17.67 0.18
N VAL A 129 2.97 17.44 -1.13
CA VAL A 129 4.08 17.94 -1.95
C VAL A 129 4.22 19.42 -1.59
N GLN A 130 5.26 19.76 -0.83
CA GLN A 130 5.57 21.15 -0.48
C GLN A 130 5.67 21.88 -1.81
N GLN A 131 4.86 22.94 -1.95
CA GLN A 131 4.80 23.74 -3.17
C GLN A 131 6.24 24.13 -3.59
N PRO A 132 6.54 24.25 -4.89
CA PRO A 132 7.88 24.58 -5.39
C PRO A 132 8.51 25.79 -4.68
N GLU A 133 7.65 26.70 -4.25
CA GLU A 133 7.93 27.92 -3.48
C GLU A 133 8.63 27.64 -2.14
N GLN A 134 8.18 26.61 -1.40
CA GLN A 134 8.77 26.24 -0.10
C GLN A 134 10.13 25.56 -0.24
N ARG A 135 10.34 24.77 -1.32
CA ARG A 135 11.66 24.19 -1.63
C ARG A 135 12.69 25.27 -1.92
N ALA A 136 12.32 26.31 -2.66
CA ALA A 136 13.22 27.43 -2.96
C ALA A 136 13.63 28.18 -1.68
N VAL A 137 12.70 28.36 -0.73
CA VAL A 137 12.98 29.02 0.55
C VAL A 137 13.90 28.17 1.44
N ASP A 138 13.70 26.85 1.50
CA ASP A 138 14.56 25.95 2.28
C ASP A 138 15.97 25.79 1.66
N ASP A 139 16.09 25.80 0.33
CA ASP A 139 17.39 25.74 -0.35
C ASP A 139 18.19 27.04 -0.16
N GLN A 140 17.53 28.20 -0.28
CA GLN A 140 18.12 29.49 0.08
C GLN A 140 18.57 29.53 1.56
N ARG A 141 17.79 28.93 2.46
CA ARG A 141 18.14 28.82 3.88
C ARG A 141 19.29 27.84 4.14
N ARG A 142 19.47 26.86 3.25
CA ARG A 142 20.55 25.87 3.30
C ARG A 142 21.87 26.44 2.76
N GLU A 143 21.83 27.28 1.73
CA GLU A 143 22.98 28.04 1.24
C GLU A 143 23.49 29.07 2.26
N GLN A 144 22.60 29.62 3.09
CA GLN A 144 22.98 30.52 4.19
C GLN A 144 23.52 29.81 5.43
N ARG A 145 23.37 28.48 5.53
CA ARG A 145 24.04 27.69 6.58
C ARG A 145 25.43 27.37 6.08
N GLY A 146 26.42 28.09 6.61
CA GLY A 146 27.84 27.84 6.38
C GLY A 146 28.23 26.35 6.53
N PRO A 147 29.39 25.96 6.00
CA PRO A 147 29.75 24.56 5.75
C PRO A 147 29.53 23.69 6.99
N PRO A 148 29.02 22.45 6.83
CA PRO A 148 28.76 21.57 7.94
C PRO A 148 30.02 21.42 8.79
N ARG A 149 29.87 21.58 10.11
CA ARG A 149 30.98 21.46 11.06
C ARG A 149 31.72 20.15 10.80
N ALA A 150 33.03 20.24 10.62
CA ALA A 150 33.89 19.09 10.31
C ALA A 150 33.63 17.95 11.30
N VAL A 151 33.13 16.83 10.79
CA VAL A 151 32.83 15.64 11.59
C VAL A 151 34.13 15.11 12.22
N ARG A 152 34.09 14.79 13.51
CA ARG A 152 35.23 14.21 14.25
C ARG A 152 34.92 12.77 14.62
N CYS A 153 35.89 11.90 14.37
CA CYS A 153 35.88 10.52 14.79
C CYS A 153 36.06 10.45 16.32
N TYR A 154 35.08 9.87 17.01
CA TYR A 154 35.12 9.70 18.46
C TYR A 154 36.04 8.56 18.92
N GLN A 155 36.48 7.68 18.02
CA GLN A 155 37.45 6.62 18.32
C GLN A 155 38.90 7.15 18.38
N CYS A 156 39.30 8.03 17.44
CA CYS A 156 40.69 8.49 17.30
C CYS A 156 40.87 10.01 17.39
N GLY A 157 39.79 10.78 17.51
CA GLY A 157 39.80 12.25 17.54
C GLY A 157 40.04 12.93 16.18
N GLY A 158 40.30 12.15 15.12
CA GLY A 158 40.58 12.65 13.76
C GLY A 158 39.38 13.31 13.10
N LYS A 159 39.61 14.24 12.17
CA LYS A 159 38.55 14.92 11.39
C LYS A 159 38.29 14.19 10.07
N GLY A 160 37.10 14.36 9.49
CA GLY A 160 36.79 13.95 8.11
C GLY A 160 36.28 12.52 7.93
N HIS A 161 36.04 11.78 9.02
CA HIS A 161 35.41 10.45 8.99
C HIS A 161 34.69 10.17 10.33
N LEU A 162 33.75 9.22 10.33
CA LEU A 162 33.10 8.71 11.55
C LEU A 162 33.86 7.46 12.08
N ALA A 163 33.64 7.07 13.34
CA ALA A 163 34.37 5.95 13.96
C ALA A 163 34.24 4.63 13.18
N ARG A 164 33.09 4.37 12.57
CA ARG A 164 32.84 3.20 11.71
C ARG A 164 33.72 3.15 10.44
N GLU A 165 34.29 4.28 10.04
CA GLU A 165 35.15 4.45 8.86
C GLU A 165 36.64 4.60 9.28
N CYS A 166 36.97 4.38 10.56
CA CYS A 166 38.33 4.56 11.07
C CYS A 166 39.22 3.37 10.70
N ARG A 167 40.33 3.64 9.97
CA ARG A 167 41.31 2.61 9.56
C ARG A 167 42.40 2.31 10.59
N ARG A 168 42.35 2.96 11.76
CA ARG A 168 43.19 2.59 12.91
C ARG A 168 42.39 1.58 13.73
N VAL A 169 42.68 0.30 13.51
CA VAL A 169 42.27 -0.77 14.44
C VAL A 169 43.32 -0.84 15.53
#